data_AF-A0A1H8LZV7-F1
#
_entry.id   AF-A0A1H8LZV7-F1
#
_cell.length_a   1.000
_cell.length_b   1.000
_cell.length_c   1.000
_cell.angle_alpha   90.00
_cell.angle_beta   90.00
_cell.angle_gamma   90.00
#
_symmetry.space_group_name_H-M   'P 1'
#
loop_
_entity.id
_entity.type
_entity.pdbx_description
1 polymer ?
#
loop_
_entity_poly.entity_id
_entity_poly.type
_entity_poly.pdbx_seq_one_letter_code
_entity_poly.pdbx_strand_id
1 'polypeptide(L)'
;MAGIILPSFIRLYPQEVKGIVFVDCSHPLQVKRFAGYPELTIKAPAQWQAKLMGDFGLLRLFYHDRYPSIAINDSINIAAQDFIPEAAAGVIDEANAFNSMADSAALIRNFGDIPLVVLTGTAAKRISDLQNPETGKAFMRIWLELQNDHLHRSTNSKQIMATRSGHYIQLDQPELVVDAIRGLVN
;
A
#
# COMPACT_ATOMS: atom_id res chain seq x y z
N MET A 1 -2.93 0.39 1.92
CA MET A 1 -4.11 1.24 1.65
C MET A 1 -4.33 2.41 2.61
N ALA A 2 -3.46 2.65 3.60
CA ALA A 2 -3.71 3.67 4.63
C ALA A 2 -3.91 5.10 4.09
N GLY A 3 -3.26 5.49 2.98
CA GLY A 3 -3.44 6.79 2.33
C GLY A 3 -4.79 6.98 1.64
N ILE A 4 -5.60 5.92 1.55
CA ILE A 4 -7.00 5.94 1.10
C ILE A 4 -7.95 5.97 2.30
N ILE A 5 -7.70 5.17 3.34
CA ILE A 5 -8.64 4.96 4.46
C ILE A 5 -8.45 6.01 5.58
N LEU A 6 -7.21 6.27 6.00
CA LEU A 6 -6.92 7.18 7.11
C LEU A 6 -7.38 8.63 6.92
N PRO A 7 -7.40 9.22 5.71
CA PRO A 7 -7.86 10.60 5.54
C PRO A 7 -9.26 10.85 6.11
N SER A 8 -10.19 9.91 5.94
CA SER A 8 -11.54 10.01 6.49
C SER A 8 -11.54 10.00 8.01
N PHE A 9 -10.71 9.16 8.63
CA PHE A 9 -10.56 9.12 10.09
C PHE A 9 -9.97 10.44 10.63
N ILE A 10 -8.89 10.94 10.01
CA ILE A 10 -8.23 12.19 10.40
C ILE A 10 -9.20 13.37 10.31
N ARG A 11 -10.04 13.41 9.27
CA ARG A 11 -11.06 14.46 9.11
C ARG A 11 -12.11 14.44 10.21
N LEU A 12 -12.51 13.26 10.68
CA LEU A 12 -13.56 13.09 11.70
C LEU A 12 -13.03 13.29 13.12
N TYR A 13 -11.78 12.86 13.38
CA TYR A 13 -11.19 12.83 14.71
C TYR A 13 -9.79 13.46 14.74
N PRO A 14 -9.60 14.72 14.28
CA PRO A 14 -8.28 15.32 14.18
C PRO A 14 -7.60 15.47 15.55
N GLN A 15 -8.38 15.69 16.61
CA GLN A 15 -7.88 15.84 17.98
C GLN A 15 -7.41 14.52 18.61
N GLU A 16 -7.78 13.37 18.02
CA GLU A 16 -7.35 12.04 18.49
C GLU A 16 -6.07 11.56 17.78
N VAL A 17 -5.52 12.36 16.86
CA VAL A 17 -4.34 11.99 16.06
C VAL A 17 -3.16 12.87 16.45
N LYS A 18 -2.24 12.34 17.26
CA LYS A 18 -0.99 13.03 17.64
C LYS A 18 0.02 13.12 16.49
N GLY A 19 -0.04 12.19 15.54
CA GLY A 19 0.85 12.15 14.38
C GLY A 19 0.56 10.96 13.46
N ILE A 20 1.08 11.02 12.24
CA ILE A 20 0.82 10.06 11.17
C ILE A 20 2.15 9.53 10.63
N VAL A 21 2.26 8.21 10.51
CA VAL A 21 3.36 7.55 9.77
C VAL A 21 2.77 6.79 8.59
N PHE A 22 3.00 7.29 7.38
CA PHE A 22 2.72 6.55 6.14
C PHE A 22 3.92 5.69 5.78
N VAL A 23 3.72 4.37 5.69
CA VAL A 23 4.73 3.40 5.29
C VAL A 23 4.40 2.90 3.89
N ASP A 24 5.23 3.29 2.91
CA ASP A 24 5.10 3.03 1.47
C ASP A 24 3.63 3.00 1.00
N CYS A 25 2.91 4.10 1.25
CA CYS A 25 1.46 4.03 1.31
C CYS A 25 0.77 4.40 -0.01
N SER A 26 -0.38 3.77 -0.30
CA SER A 26 -1.22 4.11 -1.45
C SER A 26 -1.57 5.61 -1.52
N HIS A 27 -1.79 6.14 -2.72
CA HIS A 27 -2.16 7.54 -2.94
C HIS A 27 -3.53 7.65 -3.66
N PRO A 28 -4.42 8.60 -3.28
CA PRO A 28 -5.73 8.75 -3.92
C PRO A 28 -5.68 8.94 -5.45
N LEU A 29 -4.65 9.62 -5.94
CA LEU A 29 -4.47 9.86 -7.38
C LEU A 29 -3.81 8.69 -8.12
N GLN A 30 -3.39 7.61 -7.45
CA GLN A 30 -2.57 6.57 -8.08
C GLN A 30 -3.26 5.90 -9.27
N VAL A 31 -4.57 5.64 -9.17
CA VAL A 31 -5.35 5.01 -10.25
C VAL A 31 -5.33 5.87 -11.49
N LYS A 32 -5.55 7.19 -11.33
CA LYS A 32 -5.56 8.16 -12.43
C LYS A 32 -4.17 8.31 -13.05
N ARG A 33 -3.12 8.29 -12.23
CA ARG A 33 -1.72 8.39 -12.68
C ARG A 33 -1.23 7.12 -13.37
N PHE A 34 -1.77 5.96 -13.03
CA PHE A 34 -1.45 4.67 -13.65
C PHE A 34 -2.32 4.32 -14.85
N ALA A 35 -3.36 5.09 -15.18
CA ALA A 35 -4.28 4.78 -16.27
C ALA A 35 -3.63 4.60 -17.65
N GLY A 36 -2.44 5.20 -17.87
CA GLY A 36 -1.64 5.01 -19.10
C GLY A 36 -0.84 3.70 -19.15
N TYR A 37 -0.86 2.89 -18.10
CA TYR A 37 -0.06 1.67 -17.95
C TYR A 37 -0.98 0.49 -17.60
N PRO A 38 -1.44 -0.30 -18.59
CA PRO A 38 -2.31 -1.44 -18.36
C PRO A 38 -1.74 -2.47 -17.37
N GLU A 39 -0.42 -2.66 -17.37
CA GLU A 39 0.31 -3.56 -16.45
C GLU A 39 0.20 -3.14 -14.97
N LEU A 40 -0.10 -1.86 -14.70
CA LEU A 40 -0.28 -1.34 -13.34
C LEU A 40 -1.74 -1.37 -12.88
N THR A 41 -2.66 -1.80 -13.75
CA THR A 41 -4.09 -1.83 -13.46
C THR A 41 -4.50 -3.24 -13.05
N ILE A 42 -4.98 -3.40 -11.81
CA ILE A 42 -5.49 -4.68 -11.33
C ILE A 42 -6.89 -4.92 -11.93
N LYS A 43 -7.03 -5.98 -12.71
CA LYS A 43 -8.35 -6.48 -13.15
C LYS A 43 -8.73 -7.67 -12.28
N ALA A 44 -9.62 -7.43 -11.31
CA ALA A 44 -10.15 -8.50 -10.47
C ALA A 44 -11.17 -9.35 -11.26
N PRO A 45 -11.19 -10.67 -11.08
CA PRO A 45 -12.27 -11.52 -11.59
C PRO A 45 -13.58 -11.20 -10.86
N ALA A 46 -14.71 -11.67 -11.40
CA ALA A 46 -15.99 -11.50 -10.73
C ALA A 46 -15.98 -12.26 -9.38
N GLN A 47 -16.59 -11.69 -8.34
CA GLN A 47 -16.56 -12.25 -6.98
C GLN A 47 -17.04 -13.71 -6.91
N TRP A 48 -18.08 -14.07 -7.68
CA TRP A 48 -18.57 -15.44 -7.76
C TRP A 48 -17.54 -16.42 -8.35
N GLN A 49 -16.68 -15.97 -9.27
CA GLN A 49 -15.63 -16.80 -9.86
C GLN A 49 -14.57 -17.11 -8.82
N ALA A 50 -14.17 -16.12 -8.02
CA ALA A 50 -13.20 -16.33 -6.96
C ALA A 50 -13.74 -17.23 -5.84
N LYS A 51 -15.01 -17.06 -5.46
CA LYS A 51 -15.67 -17.97 -4.52
C LYS A 51 -15.66 -19.41 -5.05
N LEU A 52 -16.04 -19.61 -6.31
CA LEU A 52 -16.02 -20.92 -6.93
C LEU A 52 -14.60 -21.51 -6.96
N MET A 53 -13.59 -20.72 -7.35
CA MET A 53 -12.19 -21.17 -7.31
C MET A 53 -11.69 -21.48 -5.89
N GLY A 54 -12.19 -20.77 -4.88
CA GLY A 54 -11.90 -21.04 -3.47
C GLY A 54 -12.52 -22.36 -2.99
N ASP A 55 -13.82 -22.55 -3.25
CA ASP A 55 -14.59 -23.73 -2.85
C ASP A 55 -14.04 -25.03 -3.46
N PHE A 56 -13.56 -24.98 -4.72
CA PHE A 56 -12.93 -26.12 -5.40
C PHE A 56 -11.42 -26.26 -5.14
N GLY A 57 -10.83 -25.41 -4.29
CA GLY A 57 -9.40 -25.46 -3.94
C GLY A 57 -8.45 -25.00 -5.04
N LEU A 58 -8.95 -24.45 -6.15
CA LEU A 58 -8.13 -23.93 -7.25
C LEU A 58 -7.26 -22.75 -6.80
N LEU A 59 -7.77 -21.89 -5.92
CA LEU A 59 -6.96 -20.81 -5.35
C LEU A 59 -5.75 -21.35 -4.59
N ARG A 60 -5.90 -22.47 -3.86
CA ARG A 60 -4.79 -23.10 -3.13
C ARG A 60 -3.75 -23.72 -4.07
N LEU A 61 -4.18 -24.17 -5.25
CA LEU A 61 -3.30 -24.78 -6.26
C LEU A 61 -2.53 -23.77 -7.09
N PHE A 62 -3.06 -22.55 -7.30
CA PHE A 62 -2.45 -21.58 -8.21
C PHE A 62 -1.88 -20.35 -7.49
N TYR A 63 -2.42 -19.96 -6.33
CA TYR A 63 -1.93 -18.82 -5.57
C TYR A 63 -0.67 -19.19 -4.78
N HIS A 64 0.46 -18.63 -5.19
CA HIS A 64 1.77 -18.88 -4.59
C HIS A 64 2.52 -17.60 -4.20
N ASP A 65 1.80 -16.47 -4.11
CA ASP A 65 2.41 -15.23 -3.65
C ASP A 65 2.87 -15.38 -2.20
N ARG A 66 4.07 -14.87 -1.94
CA ARG A 66 4.74 -14.93 -0.64
C ARG A 66 5.39 -13.60 -0.36
N TYR A 67 5.50 -13.27 0.92
CA TYR A 67 6.26 -12.11 1.36
C TYR A 67 7.76 -12.40 1.13
N PRO A 68 8.44 -11.64 0.24
CA PRO A 68 9.76 -12.01 -0.28
C PRO A 68 10.86 -11.92 0.78
N SER A 69 10.65 -11.15 1.85
CA SER A 69 11.63 -10.92 2.92
C SER A 69 11.44 -11.87 4.12
N ILE A 70 10.53 -12.84 4.02
CA ILE A 70 10.19 -13.77 5.10
C ILE A 70 10.43 -15.21 4.62
N ALA A 71 10.88 -16.09 5.52
CA ALA A 71 11.07 -17.50 5.22
C ALA A 71 9.76 -18.15 4.73
N ILE A 72 9.86 -19.13 3.83
CA ILE A 72 8.70 -19.80 3.23
C ILE A 72 7.85 -20.51 4.30
N ASN A 73 8.49 -21.05 5.33
CA ASN A 73 7.86 -21.77 6.44
C ASN A 73 7.48 -20.85 7.61
N ASP A 74 7.58 -19.53 7.44
CA ASP A 74 7.13 -18.61 8.47
C ASP A 74 5.60 -18.61 8.54
N SER A 75 5.08 -18.44 9.75
CA SER A 75 3.66 -18.32 10.05
C SER A 75 2.91 -17.33 9.15
N ILE A 76 3.53 -16.21 8.75
CA ILE A 76 2.90 -15.19 7.90
C ILE A 76 2.64 -15.74 6.49
N ASN A 77 3.63 -16.41 5.90
CA ASN A 77 3.50 -16.99 4.57
C ASN A 77 2.56 -18.20 4.57
N ILE A 78 2.60 -19.03 5.62
CA ILE A 78 1.68 -20.16 5.78
C ILE A 78 0.24 -19.65 5.90
N ALA A 79 -0.01 -18.70 6.80
CA ALA A 79 -1.34 -18.15 7.00
C ALA A 79 -1.88 -17.47 5.74
N ALA A 80 -1.08 -16.67 5.04
CA ALA A 80 -1.50 -16.03 3.80
C ALA A 80 -1.94 -17.06 2.74
N GLN A 81 -1.24 -18.19 2.64
CA GLN A 81 -1.59 -19.25 1.70
C GLN A 81 -2.80 -20.08 2.15
N ASP A 82 -2.93 -20.35 3.45
CA ASP A 82 -4.02 -21.18 3.97
C ASP A 82 -5.37 -20.45 4.00
N PHE A 83 -5.36 -19.14 4.26
CA PHE A 83 -6.58 -18.34 4.35
C PHE A 83 -6.99 -17.66 3.05
N ILE A 84 -6.21 -17.76 1.96
CA ILE A 84 -6.58 -17.13 0.68
C ILE A 84 -7.97 -17.56 0.16
N PRO A 85 -8.44 -18.81 0.31
CA PRO A 85 -9.77 -19.18 -0.19
C PRO A 85 -10.91 -18.44 0.53
N GLU A 86 -10.72 -18.16 1.82
CA GLU A 86 -11.67 -17.41 2.64
C GLU A 86 -11.57 -15.90 2.38
N ALA A 87 -10.35 -15.39 2.20
CA ALA A 87 -10.10 -13.96 1.99
C ALA A 87 -10.39 -13.48 0.57
N ALA A 88 -10.37 -14.36 -0.45
CA ALA A 88 -10.38 -13.96 -1.86
C ALA A 88 -11.58 -13.08 -2.25
N ALA A 89 -12.77 -13.42 -1.76
CA ALA A 89 -13.98 -12.63 -2.04
C ALA A 89 -13.86 -11.22 -1.45
N GLY A 90 -13.34 -11.08 -0.24
CA GLY A 90 -13.10 -9.79 0.41
C GLY A 90 -12.03 -8.96 -0.29
N VAL A 91 -10.94 -9.59 -0.75
CA VAL A 91 -9.89 -8.92 -1.54
C VAL A 91 -10.45 -8.37 -2.85
N ILE A 92 -11.37 -9.09 -3.50
CA ILE A 92 -12.02 -8.62 -4.73
C ILE A 92 -12.99 -7.47 -4.45
N ASP A 93 -13.75 -7.54 -3.36
CA ASP A 93 -14.61 -6.44 -2.95
C ASP A 93 -13.79 -5.17 -2.66
N GLU A 94 -12.65 -5.32 -2.00
CA GLU A 94 -11.70 -4.22 -1.75
C GLU A 94 -11.14 -3.65 -3.06
N ALA A 95 -10.73 -4.52 -4.01
CA ALA A 95 -10.24 -4.09 -5.31
C ALA A 95 -11.31 -3.34 -6.13
N ASN A 96 -12.56 -3.81 -6.10
CA ASN A 96 -13.69 -3.16 -6.79
C ASN A 96 -14.04 -1.81 -6.15
N ALA A 97 -13.98 -1.71 -4.82
CA ALA A 97 -14.24 -0.48 -4.08
C ALA A 97 -13.08 0.52 -4.14
N PHE A 98 -11.87 0.07 -4.51
CA PHE A 98 -10.65 0.88 -4.42
C PHE A 98 -10.78 2.24 -5.11
N ASN A 99 -11.33 2.27 -6.33
CA ASN A 99 -11.44 3.50 -7.12
C ASN A 99 -12.37 4.53 -6.46
N SER A 100 -13.54 4.09 -5.98
CA SER A 100 -14.50 5.00 -5.33
C SER A 100 -13.99 5.48 -3.96
N MET A 101 -13.28 4.62 -3.23
CA MET A 101 -12.58 5.00 -2.00
C MET A 101 -11.47 6.02 -2.28
N ALA A 102 -10.70 5.82 -3.36
CA ALA A 102 -9.64 6.73 -3.77
C ALA A 102 -10.20 8.11 -4.18
N ASP A 103 -11.30 8.15 -4.94
CA ASP A 103 -11.97 9.41 -5.26
C ASP A 103 -12.47 10.13 -3.99
N SER A 104 -13.03 9.40 -3.03
CA SER A 104 -13.45 9.97 -1.75
C SER A 104 -12.28 10.51 -0.94
N ALA A 105 -11.17 9.77 -0.89
CA ALA A 105 -9.95 10.16 -0.19
C ALA A 105 -9.28 11.39 -0.82
N ALA A 106 -9.41 11.56 -2.15
CA ALA A 106 -8.85 12.70 -2.88
C ALA A 106 -9.48 14.04 -2.48
N LEU A 107 -10.70 14.02 -1.92
CA LEU A 107 -11.36 15.22 -1.40
C LEU A 107 -10.74 15.72 -0.09
N ILE A 108 -10.00 14.88 0.63
CA ILE A 108 -9.41 15.21 1.93
C ILE A 108 -7.92 15.47 1.73
N ARG A 109 -7.57 16.72 1.39
CA ARG A 109 -6.18 17.07 1.04
C ARG A 109 -5.36 17.65 2.17
N ASN A 110 -5.98 18.06 3.27
CA ASN A 110 -5.32 18.78 4.36
C ASN A 110 -5.58 18.10 5.72
N PHE A 111 -4.52 17.88 6.47
CA PHE A 111 -4.44 17.30 7.81
C PHE A 111 -4.09 18.36 8.86
N GLY A 112 -3.96 19.62 8.48
CA GLY A 112 -3.60 20.72 9.36
C GLY A 112 -2.14 20.65 9.78
N ASP A 113 -1.91 20.81 11.07
CA ASP A 113 -0.60 20.79 11.74
C ASP A 113 -0.21 19.42 12.30
N ILE A 114 -1.04 18.39 12.08
CA ILE A 114 -0.75 17.01 12.51
C ILE A 114 0.59 16.57 11.87
N PRO A 115 1.62 16.25 12.67
CA PRO A 115 2.91 15.80 12.17
C PRO A 115 2.77 14.57 11.25
N LEU A 116 3.38 14.62 10.07
CA LEU A 116 3.31 13.56 9.06
C LEU A 116 4.70 13.07 8.68
N VAL A 117 4.95 11.78 8.82
CA VAL A 117 6.17 11.10 8.34
C VAL A 117 5.80 10.17 7.20
N VAL A 118 6.43 10.33 6.05
CA VAL A 118 6.25 9.46 4.89
C VAL A 118 7.52 8.64 4.67
N LEU A 119 7.45 7.35 4.94
CA LEU A 119 8.51 6.38 4.63
C LEU A 119 8.26 5.82 3.24
N THR A 120 9.24 5.94 2.34
CA THR A 120 9.10 5.48 0.95
C THR A 120 10.14 4.42 0.63
N GLY A 121 9.72 3.27 0.12
CA GLY A 121 10.61 2.19 -0.28
C GLY A 121 11.24 2.49 -1.64
N THR A 122 12.57 2.57 -1.71
CA THR A 122 13.29 2.97 -2.93
C THR A 122 14.35 1.97 -3.36
N ALA A 123 14.39 0.78 -2.76
CA ALA A 123 15.29 -0.28 -3.21
C ALA A 123 15.04 -0.64 -4.67
N ALA A 124 16.12 -0.98 -5.39
CA ALA A 124 16.07 -1.35 -6.82
C ALA A 124 15.07 -2.48 -7.12
N LYS A 125 14.78 -3.34 -6.13
CA LYS A 125 13.78 -4.40 -6.25
C LYS A 125 12.38 -3.89 -6.63
N ARG A 126 12.02 -2.66 -6.28
CA ARG A 126 10.74 -2.02 -6.67
C ARG A 126 10.55 -1.88 -8.18
N ILE A 127 11.64 -1.76 -8.92
CA ILE A 127 11.61 -1.69 -10.39
C ILE A 127 11.45 -3.11 -10.95
N SER A 128 12.14 -4.09 -10.38
CA SER A 128 12.08 -5.49 -10.80
C SER A 128 10.84 -6.24 -10.32
N ASP A 129 10.01 -5.65 -9.46
CA ASP A 129 8.69 -6.18 -9.08
C ASP A 129 7.78 -6.30 -10.32
N LEU A 130 8.03 -5.51 -11.38
CA LEU A 130 7.34 -5.58 -12.65
C LEU A 130 8.18 -6.31 -13.69
N GLN A 131 7.50 -7.14 -14.50
CA GLN A 131 8.16 -7.92 -15.56
C GLN A 131 8.83 -7.03 -16.61
N ASN A 132 8.23 -5.87 -16.91
CA ASN A 132 8.75 -4.91 -17.87
C ASN A 132 9.59 -3.82 -17.16
N PRO A 133 10.91 -3.74 -17.41
CA PRO A 133 11.77 -2.75 -16.75
C PRO A 133 11.40 -1.29 -17.04
N GLU A 134 10.88 -0.98 -18.23
CA GLU A 134 10.46 0.39 -18.58
C GLU A 134 9.19 0.79 -17.83
N THR A 135 8.24 -0.13 -17.70
CA THR A 135 7.08 0.06 -16.81
C THR A 135 7.52 0.18 -15.35
N GLY A 136 8.49 -0.61 -14.90
CA GLY A 136 9.10 -0.53 -13.56
C GLY A 136 9.67 0.85 -13.25
N LYS A 137 10.44 1.42 -14.18
CA LYS A 137 10.99 2.79 -14.04
C LYS A 137 9.88 3.83 -14.02
N ALA A 138 8.89 3.71 -14.91
CA ALA A 138 7.76 4.63 -14.96
C ALA A 138 6.92 4.57 -13.67
N PHE A 139 6.65 3.37 -13.18
CA PHE A 139 6.00 3.12 -11.90
C PHE A 139 6.76 3.79 -10.76
N MET A 140 8.07 3.54 -10.64
CA MET A 140 8.86 4.10 -9.54
C MET A 140 8.89 5.62 -9.58
N ARG A 141 9.01 6.22 -10.77
CA ARG A 141 8.92 7.68 -10.96
C ARG A 141 7.58 8.23 -10.45
N ILE A 142 6.47 7.68 -10.94
CA ILE A 142 5.12 8.10 -10.54
C ILE A 142 4.92 7.88 -9.03
N TRP A 143 5.39 6.75 -8.50
CA TRP A 143 5.30 6.43 -7.08
C TRP A 143 6.03 7.45 -6.23
N LEU A 144 7.27 7.82 -6.57
CA LEU A 144 8.02 8.85 -5.86
C LEU A 144 7.30 10.20 -5.86
N GLU A 145 6.74 10.60 -7.01
CA GLU A 145 5.96 11.84 -7.11
C GLU A 145 4.70 11.79 -6.21
N LEU A 146 4.00 10.66 -6.18
CA LEU A 146 2.83 10.47 -5.32
C LEU A 146 3.19 10.44 -3.83
N GLN A 147 4.31 9.82 -3.46
CA GLN A 147 4.79 9.83 -2.08
C GLN A 147 5.23 11.24 -1.64
N ASN A 148 5.83 12.00 -2.55
CA ASN A 148 6.18 13.39 -2.31
C ASN A 148 4.93 14.27 -2.16
N ASP A 149 3.87 14.02 -2.96
CA ASP A 149 2.61 14.78 -2.86
C ASP A 149 1.94 14.65 -1.47
N HIS A 150 2.12 13.52 -0.77
CA HIS A 150 1.64 13.37 0.61
C HIS A 150 2.21 14.43 1.56
N LEU A 151 3.40 14.97 1.29
CA LEU A 151 4.01 15.99 2.14
C LEU A 151 3.19 17.30 2.17
N HIS A 152 2.44 17.60 1.12
CA HIS A 152 1.58 18.79 1.06
C HIS A 152 0.32 18.67 1.90
N ARG A 153 0.08 17.51 2.52
CA ARG A 153 -1.13 17.26 3.32
C ARG A 153 -1.02 17.76 4.74
N SER A 154 0.18 18.04 5.24
CA SER A 154 0.41 18.62 6.57
C SER A 154 1.39 19.77 6.48
N THR A 155 1.25 20.78 7.34
CA THR A 155 2.23 21.86 7.49
C THR A 155 3.52 21.40 8.18
N ASN A 156 3.50 20.24 8.84
CA ASN A 156 4.65 19.60 9.48
C ASN A 156 4.85 18.20 8.91
N SER A 157 5.52 18.11 7.76
CA SER A 157 5.75 16.86 7.06
C SER A 157 7.23 16.59 6.80
N LYS A 158 7.62 15.31 6.84
CA LYS A 158 8.96 14.86 6.45
C LYS A 158 8.89 13.55 5.67
N GLN A 159 9.76 13.40 4.69
CA GLN A 159 9.91 12.16 3.92
C GLN A 159 11.24 11.48 4.28
N ILE A 160 11.21 10.15 4.44
CA ILE A 160 12.41 9.33 4.66
C ILE A 160 12.47 8.26 3.58
N MET A 161 13.59 8.18 2.87
CA MET A 161 13.83 7.19 1.83
C MET A 161 14.41 5.91 2.46
N ALA A 162 13.68 4.81 2.37
CA ALA A 162 14.15 3.48 2.76
C ALA A 162 14.86 2.82 1.57
N THR A 163 16.15 3.14 1.41
CA THR A 163 16.96 2.76 0.24
C THR A 163 17.26 1.27 0.14
N ARG A 164 17.10 0.51 1.23
CA ARG A 164 17.26 -0.95 1.27
C ARG A 164 15.92 -1.69 1.30
N SER A 165 14.80 -0.97 1.40
CA SER A 165 13.47 -1.55 1.46
C SER A 165 12.70 -1.43 0.17
N GLY A 166 11.93 -2.47 -0.12
CA GLY A 166 10.86 -2.41 -1.11
C GLY A 166 9.57 -1.92 -0.49
N HIS A 167 8.45 -2.53 -0.89
CA HIS A 167 7.13 -2.19 -0.37
C HIS A 167 7.01 -2.44 1.14
N TYR A 168 7.60 -3.54 1.63
CA TYR A 168 7.51 -3.98 3.01
C TYR A 168 8.63 -3.40 3.89
N ILE A 169 8.66 -2.07 4.06
CA ILE A 169 9.66 -1.38 4.89
C ILE A 169 9.68 -1.91 6.33
N GLN A 170 8.52 -2.27 6.89
CA GLN A 170 8.39 -2.84 8.22
C GLN A 170 9.06 -4.21 8.40
N LEU A 171 9.36 -4.91 7.30
CA LEU A 171 10.09 -6.18 7.32
C LEU A 171 11.58 -5.96 7.03
N ASP A 172 11.88 -5.11 6.04
CA ASP A 172 13.24 -4.89 5.54
C ASP A 172 14.07 -3.93 6.41
N GLN A 173 13.43 -2.87 6.92
CA GLN A 173 14.04 -1.80 7.71
C GLN A 173 13.08 -1.34 8.84
N PRO A 174 12.71 -2.24 9.78
CA PRO A 174 11.76 -1.94 10.85
C PRO A 174 12.20 -0.77 11.73
N GLU A 175 13.51 -0.52 11.86
CA GLU A 175 14.08 0.59 12.62
C GLU A 175 13.54 1.94 12.16
N LEU A 176 13.36 2.14 10.84
CA LEU A 176 12.83 3.39 10.29
C LEU A 176 11.38 3.64 10.73
N VAL A 177 10.59 2.57 10.84
CA VAL A 177 9.19 2.65 11.30
C VAL A 177 9.16 2.99 12.78
N VAL A 178 9.97 2.31 13.59
CA VAL A 178 10.05 2.52 15.05
C VAL A 178 10.51 3.94 15.37
N ASP A 179 11.56 4.42 14.71
CA ASP A 179 12.11 5.76 14.93
C ASP A 179 11.14 6.85 14.47
N ALA A 180 10.45 6.64 13.36
CA ALA A 180 9.39 7.54 12.90
C ALA A 180 8.26 7.65 13.95
N ILE A 181 7.79 6.52 14.50
CA ILE A 181 6.74 6.52 15.53
C ILE A 181 7.22 7.21 16.80
N ARG A 182 8.41 6.83 17.31
CA ARG A 182 8.99 7.43 18.52
C ARG A 182 9.15 8.94 18.41
N GLY A 183 9.59 9.43 17.25
CA GLY A 183 9.75 10.86 16.99
C GLY A 183 8.43 11.67 16.96
N LEU A 184 7.27 11.01 16.93
CA LEU A 184 5.95 11.67 16.97
C LEU A 184 5.28 11.60 18.34
N VAL A 185 5.60 10.58 19.14
CA VAL A 185 4.95 10.36 20.44
C VAL A 185 5.75 10.90 21.61
N ASN A 186 7.08 11.00 21.47
CA ASN A 186 7.96 11.63 22.46
C ASN A 186 7.80 13.15 22.42
#